data_AF-A0A091UXU5-F1
#
_entry.id   AF-A0A091UXU5-F1
#
_cell.length_a   1.000
_cell.length_b   1.000
_cell.length_c   1.000
_cell.angle_alpha   90.00
_cell.angle_beta   90.00
_cell.angle_gamma   90.00
#
_symmetry.space_group_name_H-M   'P 1'
#
loop_
_entity.id
_entity.type
_entity.pdbx_description
1 polymer ?
#
loop_
_entity_poly.entity_id
_entity_poly.type
_entity_poly.pdbx_seq_one_letter_code
_entity_poly.pdbx_strand_id
1 'polypeptide(L)'
;LFEVGGYLDAVTDAYEDIGYIILYSNYSPCNEAYHCCISKIYNFLLKYPEITLCIYFSQLYHTEDGFPTAAWNREALRSLSSLWPRVTLQRLPGGTWRYLLCNFVCGFPGSTLYHPASPSSTLADQQN
;
A
#
# COMPACT_ATOMS: atom_id res chain seq x y z
N LEU A 1 12.74 0.33 -2.96
CA LEU A 1 11.63 0.62 -3.89
C LEU A 1 11.64 2.07 -4.36
N PHE A 2 11.47 3.04 -3.46
CA PHE A 2 11.34 4.49 -3.77
C PHE A 2 12.62 5.31 -3.55
N GLU A 3 13.63 4.73 -2.91
CA GLU A 3 14.93 5.37 -2.75
C GLU A 3 15.61 5.67 -4.10
N VAL A 4 16.56 6.61 -4.09
CA VAL A 4 17.37 6.95 -5.27
C VAL A 4 18.12 5.70 -5.76
N GLY A 5 18.00 5.41 -7.05
CA GLY A 5 18.50 4.17 -7.66
C GLY A 5 17.70 2.91 -7.30
N GLY A 6 16.62 3.04 -6.53
CA GLY A 6 15.67 1.98 -6.27
C GLY A 6 14.84 1.64 -7.51
N TYR A 7 14.09 0.54 -7.45
CA TYR A 7 13.37 0.03 -8.62
C TYR A 7 12.43 1.04 -9.29
N LEU A 8 11.57 1.73 -8.52
CA LEU A 8 10.63 2.69 -9.13
C LEU A 8 11.36 3.93 -9.64
N ASP A 9 12.40 4.39 -8.95
CA ASP A 9 13.24 5.51 -9.39
C ASP A 9 13.90 5.18 -10.75
N ALA A 10 14.56 4.01 -10.85
CA ALA A 10 15.22 3.57 -12.07
C ALA A 10 14.23 3.35 -13.24
N VAL A 11 13.06 2.77 -12.96
CA VAL A 11 12.04 2.52 -13.99
C VAL A 11 11.42 3.83 -14.47
N THR A 12 11.11 4.76 -13.57
CA THR A 12 10.59 6.07 -13.99
C THR A 12 11.63 6.89 -14.75
N ASP A 13 12.91 6.86 -14.36
CA ASP A 13 13.98 7.52 -15.11
C ASP A 13 14.17 6.92 -16.51
N ALA A 14 13.97 5.61 -16.66
CA ALA A 14 14.15 4.92 -17.94
C ALA A 14 12.96 5.10 -18.90
N TYR A 15 11.76 5.40 -18.39
CA TYR A 15 10.53 5.47 -19.16
C TYR A 15 9.76 6.76 -18.84
N GLU A 16 9.83 7.72 -19.76
CA GLU A 16 9.21 9.06 -19.61
C GLU A 16 7.66 9.01 -19.55
N ASP A 17 7.04 7.93 -20.01
CA ASP A 17 5.58 7.82 -20.16
C ASP A 17 4.86 7.29 -18.90
N ILE A 18 5.58 7.05 -17.80
CA ILE A 18 4.95 6.53 -16.57
C ILE A 18 4.24 7.66 -15.83
N GLY A 19 2.93 7.78 -16.04
CA GLY A 19 2.08 8.74 -15.33
C GLY A 19 1.34 8.19 -14.10
N TYR A 20 1.19 6.87 -13.97
CA TYR A 20 0.33 6.27 -12.95
C TYR A 20 0.90 4.96 -12.40
N ILE A 21 1.01 4.88 -11.07
CA ILE A 21 1.56 3.72 -10.35
C ILE A 21 0.53 3.21 -9.35
N ILE A 22 0.22 1.91 -9.41
CA ILE A 22 -0.57 1.22 -8.37
C ILE A 22 0.34 0.26 -7.61
N LEU A 23 0.36 0.39 -6.28
CA LEU A 23 1.04 -0.52 -5.37
C LEU A 23 0.02 -1.28 -4.52
N TYR A 24 0.23 -2.59 -4.42
CA TYR A 24 -0.48 -3.46 -3.50
C TYR A 24 0.51 -3.95 -2.44
N SER A 25 0.16 -3.76 -1.17
CA SER A 25 1.04 -4.06 -0.04
C SER A 25 0.26 -4.69 1.11
N ASN A 26 0.93 -5.43 1.98
CA ASN A 26 0.28 -5.93 3.18
C ASN A 26 0.05 -4.80 4.19
N TYR A 27 1.01 -3.89 4.33
CA TYR A 27 1.03 -2.85 5.36
C TYR A 27 1.07 -1.44 4.76
N SER A 28 0.43 -0.48 5.42
CA SER A 28 0.55 0.94 5.09
C SER A 28 2.01 1.42 5.21
N PRO A 29 2.45 2.42 4.43
CA PRO A 29 3.80 2.96 4.54
C PRO A 29 4.04 3.57 5.93
N CYS A 30 5.22 3.32 6.50
CA CYS A 30 5.60 3.76 7.83
C CYS A 30 6.47 5.03 7.82
N ASN A 31 6.46 5.76 8.94
CA ASN A 31 7.28 6.94 9.18
C ASN A 31 8.33 6.72 10.26
N GLU A 32 8.77 5.48 10.43
CA GLU A 32 9.78 5.10 11.43
C GLU A 32 11.19 5.40 10.91
N ALA A 33 12.06 5.92 11.78
CA ALA A 33 13.38 6.44 11.40
C ALA A 33 14.31 5.45 10.69
N TYR A 34 14.11 4.14 10.90
CA TYR A 34 14.92 3.12 10.23
C TYR A 34 14.45 2.84 8.80
N HIS A 35 13.14 2.89 8.56
CA HIS A 35 12.56 2.54 7.25
C HIS A 35 12.31 3.78 6.37
N CYS A 36 11.85 4.88 6.96
CA CYS A 36 11.56 6.16 6.33
C CYS A 36 10.73 6.03 5.05
N CYS A 37 9.75 5.12 5.01
CA CYS A 37 8.98 4.84 3.80
C CYS A 37 8.26 6.10 3.29
N ILE A 38 7.61 6.86 4.19
CA ILE A 38 6.93 8.10 3.83
C ILE A 38 7.91 9.12 3.25
N SER A 39 9.07 9.35 3.86
CA SER A 39 10.08 10.29 3.34
C SER A 39 10.60 9.88 1.96
N LYS A 40 10.81 8.57 1.73
CA LYS A 40 11.21 8.06 0.41
C LYS A 40 10.13 8.29 -0.64
N ILE A 41 8.86 8.07 -0.29
CA ILE A 41 7.72 8.36 -1.17
C ILE A 41 7.66 9.85 -1.51
N TYR A 42 7.80 10.75 -0.52
CA TYR A 42 7.83 12.19 -0.77
C TYR A 42 8.96 12.59 -1.72
N ASN A 43 10.18 12.10 -1.49
CA ASN A 43 11.32 12.42 -2.35
C ASN A 43 11.09 11.94 -3.79
N PHE A 44 10.53 10.74 -3.96
CA PHE A 44 10.15 10.20 -5.26
C PHE A 44 9.10 11.09 -5.96
N LEU A 45 8.05 11.51 -5.24
CA LEU A 45 7.03 12.41 -5.77
C LEU A 45 7.57 13.83 -6.04
N LEU A 46 8.58 14.30 -5.32
CA LEU A 46 9.22 15.58 -5.64
C LEU A 46 10.04 15.48 -6.92
N LYS A 47 10.71 14.34 -7.17
CA LYS A 47 11.48 14.10 -8.38
C LYS A 47 10.60 13.96 -9.62
N TYR A 48 9.44 13.29 -9.49
CA TYR A 48 8.53 13.00 -10.61
C TYR A 48 7.15 13.63 -10.43
N PRO A 49 7.00 14.95 -10.67
CA PRO A 49 5.76 15.69 -10.39
C PRO A 49 4.53 15.16 -11.14
N GLU A 50 4.72 14.58 -12.33
CA GLU A 50 3.64 14.07 -13.18
C GLU A 50 3.08 12.71 -12.71
N ILE A 51 3.77 12.01 -11.81
CA ILE A 51 3.30 10.71 -11.32
C ILE A 51 2.14 10.88 -10.34
N THR A 52 1.09 10.11 -10.61
CA THR A 52 0.03 9.78 -9.66
C THR A 52 0.29 8.41 -9.03
N LEU A 53 0.19 8.33 -7.70
CA LEU A 53 0.52 7.14 -6.92
C LEU A 53 -0.68 6.65 -6.12
N CYS A 54 -1.08 5.40 -6.34
CA CYS A 54 -2.13 4.73 -5.58
C CYS A 54 -1.55 3.56 -4.78
N ILE A 55 -1.65 3.62 -3.46
CA ILE A 55 -1.21 2.55 -2.57
C ILE A 55 -2.42 1.93 -1.90
N TYR A 56 -2.63 0.66 -2.21
CA TYR A 56 -3.59 -0.20 -1.54
C TYR A 56 -2.88 -1.09 -0.52
N PHE A 57 -3.37 -1.11 0.72
CA PHE A 57 -2.80 -1.90 1.81
C PHE A 57 -3.83 -2.77 2.52
N SER A 58 -3.44 -3.96 2.98
CA SER A 58 -4.34 -4.83 3.75
C SER A 58 -4.54 -4.33 5.19
N GLN A 59 -3.47 -3.88 5.83
CA GLN A 59 -3.42 -3.56 7.26
C GLN A 59 -2.69 -2.23 7.50
N LEU A 60 -3.04 -1.55 8.57
CA LEU A 60 -2.26 -0.40 9.02
C LEU A 60 -1.00 -0.90 9.73
N TYR A 61 0.12 -0.19 9.54
CA TYR A 61 1.38 -0.51 10.18
C TYR A 61 1.59 0.36 11.41
N HIS A 62 1.60 -0.25 12.60
CA HIS A 62 1.94 0.40 13.86
C HIS A 62 1.18 1.73 14.04
N THR A 63 -0.14 1.69 13.99
CA THR A 63 -1.01 2.88 14.16
C THR A 63 -1.85 2.82 15.43
N GLU A 64 -1.82 1.68 16.10
CA GLU A 64 -2.49 1.39 17.36
C GLU A 64 -1.68 1.96 18.53
N ASP A 65 -2.35 2.42 19.59
CA ASP A 65 -1.70 3.13 20.70
C ASP A 65 -0.67 2.29 21.49
N GLY A 66 -0.60 0.98 21.24
CA GLY A 66 0.45 0.09 21.77
C GLY A 66 1.83 0.28 21.14
N PHE A 67 1.95 1.01 20.04
CA PHE A 67 3.22 1.28 19.37
C PHE A 67 3.76 2.68 19.71
N PRO A 68 5.04 2.83 20.11
CA PRO A 68 5.65 4.14 20.39
C PRO A 68 5.58 5.11 19.21
N THR A 69 5.53 4.59 17.98
CA THR A 69 5.52 5.34 16.72
C THR A 69 4.11 5.61 16.18
N ALA A 70 3.05 5.17 16.89
CA ALA A 70 1.68 5.21 16.39
C ALA A 70 1.18 6.59 15.99
N ALA A 71 1.41 7.60 16.84
CA ALA A 71 1.02 8.97 16.55
C ALA A 71 1.70 9.49 15.28
N TRP A 72 3.00 9.20 15.11
CA TRP A 72 3.80 9.62 13.96
C TRP A 72 3.40 8.92 12.67
N ASN A 73 3.11 7.62 12.72
CA ASN A 73 2.62 6.88 11.55
C ASN A 73 1.25 7.38 11.12
N ARG A 74 0.31 7.59 12.06
CA ARG A 74 -1.01 8.15 11.75
C ARG A 74 -0.90 9.52 11.11
N GLU A 75 -0.08 10.40 11.66
CA GLU A 75 0.09 11.75 11.11
C GLU A 75 0.72 11.73 9.71
N ALA A 76 1.78 10.96 9.52
CA ALA A 76 2.44 10.85 8.23
C ALA A 76 1.52 10.27 7.14
N LEU A 77 0.66 9.31 7.49
CA LEU A 77 -0.36 8.79 6.58
C LEU A 77 -1.39 9.86 6.20
N ARG A 78 -1.79 10.74 7.14
CA ARG A 78 -2.68 11.87 6.85
C ARG A 78 -2.00 12.89 5.94
N SER A 79 -0.75 13.25 6.23
CA SER A 79 0.04 14.17 5.39
C SER A 79 0.23 13.63 3.99
N LEU A 80 0.44 12.32 3.84
CA LEU A 80 0.58 11.71 2.51
C LEU A 80 -0.77 11.66 1.78
N SER A 81 -1.86 11.38 2.49
CA SER A 81 -3.23 11.38 1.94
C SER A 81 -3.70 12.77 1.52
N SER A 82 -3.20 13.84 2.14
CA SER A 82 -3.57 15.21 1.78
C SER A 82 -3.04 15.65 0.41
N LEU A 83 -2.17 14.84 -0.23
CA LEU A 83 -1.73 15.05 -1.61
C LEU A 83 -2.74 14.56 -2.66
N TRP A 84 -3.94 14.13 -2.27
CA TRP A 84 -5.03 13.84 -3.21
C TRP A 84 -5.28 15.05 -4.16
N PRO A 85 -5.49 14.83 -5.47
CA PRO A 85 -5.69 13.55 -6.17
C PRO A 85 -4.41 12.83 -6.59
N ARG A 86 -3.25 13.44 -6.37
CA ARG A 86 -1.97 12.90 -6.82
C ARG A 86 -1.55 11.64 -6.04
N VAL A 87 -1.93 11.54 -4.77
CA VAL A 87 -1.70 10.34 -3.96
C VAL A 87 -3.00 9.80 -3.41
N THR A 88 -3.17 8.49 -3.52
CA THR A 88 -4.28 7.74 -2.95
C THR A 88 -3.74 6.70 -1.98
N LEU A 89 -4.20 6.75 -0.73
CA LEU A 89 -3.93 5.71 0.27
C LEU A 89 -5.25 5.07 0.67
N GLN A 90 -5.42 3.78 0.38
CA GLN A 90 -6.67 3.08 0.66
C GLN A 90 -6.42 1.68 1.22
N ARG A 91 -7.30 1.25 2.13
CA ARG A 91 -7.35 -0.16 2.49
C ARG A 91 -7.85 -0.96 1.28
N LEU A 92 -7.30 -2.16 1.11
CA LEU A 92 -7.68 -3.07 0.03
C LEU A 92 -9.19 -3.35 0.07
N PRO A 93 -9.93 -3.04 -1.01
CA PRO A 93 -11.34 -3.40 -1.10
C PRO A 93 -11.51 -4.93 -1.07
N GLY A 94 -12.56 -5.42 -0.41
CA GLY A 94 -12.78 -6.87 -0.24
C GLY A 94 -12.86 -7.66 -1.57
N GLY A 95 -13.29 -7.01 -2.66
CA GLY A 95 -13.35 -7.61 -3.99
C GLY A 95 -12.01 -7.70 -4.74
N THR A 96 -10.95 -7.05 -4.25
CA THR A 96 -9.67 -6.95 -4.96
C THR A 96 -8.81 -8.21 -4.83
N TRP A 97 -9.08 -9.08 -3.85
CA TRP A 97 -8.30 -10.31 -3.62
C TRP A 97 -8.22 -11.22 -4.84
N ARG A 98 -9.33 -11.41 -5.55
CA ARG A 98 -9.36 -12.21 -6.78
C ARG A 98 -8.40 -11.64 -7.83
N TYR A 99 -8.44 -10.32 -8.03
CA TYR A 99 -7.54 -9.64 -8.96
C TYR A 99 -6.07 -9.85 -8.56
N LEU A 100 -5.74 -9.74 -7.27
CA LEU A 100 -4.38 -9.93 -6.79
C LEU A 100 -3.88 -11.37 -6.99
N LEU A 101 -4.69 -12.36 -6.64
CA LEU A 101 -4.35 -13.77 -6.80
C LEU A 101 -4.12 -14.12 -8.27
N CYS A 102 -4.99 -13.65 -9.18
CA CYS A 102 -4.85 -13.93 -10.61
C CYS A 102 -3.61 -13.31 -11.25
N ASN A 103 -3.17 -12.13 -10.79
CA ASN A 103 -2.10 -11.37 -11.47
C ASN A 103 -0.73 -11.51 -10.79
N PHE A 104 -0.68 -11.77 -9.49
CA PHE A 104 0.57 -11.76 -8.72
C PHE A 104 0.93 -13.11 -8.06
N VAL A 105 0.07 -14.13 -8.14
CA VAL A 105 0.33 -15.45 -7.53
C VAL A 105 0.42 -16.54 -8.60
N CYS A 106 1.58 -17.18 -8.72
CA CYS A 106 1.76 -18.32 -9.62
C CYS A 106 1.10 -19.59 -9.07
N GLY A 107 0.54 -20.42 -9.96
CA GLY A 107 -0.01 -21.73 -9.59
C GLY A 107 -1.42 -21.69 -8.98
N PHE A 108 -2.12 -20.56 -9.03
CA PHE A 108 -3.50 -20.46 -8.58
C PHE A 108 -4.46 -21.02 -9.65
N PRO A 109 -5.16 -22.14 -9.41
CA PRO A 109 -6.11 -22.67 -10.38
C PRO A 109 -7.32 -21.73 -10.48
N GLY A 110 -7.62 -21.22 -11.67
CA GLY A 110 -8.75 -20.28 -11.85
C GLY A 110 -10.12 -20.82 -11.40
N SER A 111 -10.24 -22.14 -11.18
CA SER A 111 -11.45 -22.83 -10.72
C SER A 111 -11.79 -22.61 -9.24
N THR A 112 -10.83 -22.28 -8.36
CA THR A 112 -11.11 -21.98 -6.93
C THR A 112 -11.72 -20.59 -6.70
N LEU A 113 -11.83 -19.74 -7.73
CA LEU A 113 -12.40 -18.40 -7.63
C LEU A 113 -13.94 -18.37 -7.59
N TYR A 114 -14.60 -19.51 -7.86
CA TYR A 114 -16.06 -19.63 -7.87
C TYR A 114 -16.64 -20.08 -6.52
N HIS A 115 -15.79 -20.50 -5.59
CA HIS A 115 -16.17 -20.77 -4.21
C HIS A 115 -15.25 -19.98 -3.28
N PRO A 116 -15.62 -18.75 -2.88
CA PRO A 116 -15.04 -18.21 -1.66
C PRO A 116 -15.38 -19.22 -0.56
N ALA A 117 -14.37 -19.85 0.02
CA ALA A 117 -14.55 -20.54 1.29
C ALA A 117 -15.16 -19.50 2.23
N SER A 118 -16.40 -19.75 2.66
CA SER A 118 -17.09 -18.92 3.63
C SER A 118 -16.14 -18.65 4.80
N PRO A 119 -16.04 -17.41 5.31
CA PRO A 119 -15.25 -17.13 6.50
C PRO A 119 -15.92 -17.79 7.71
N SER A 120 -15.74 -19.10 7.88
CA SER A 120 -16.03 -19.81 9.10
C SER A 120 -14.84 -19.61 10.04
N SER A 121 -14.66 -18.38 10.54
CA SER A 121 -13.82 -18.03 11.70
C SER A 121 -14.04 -16.57 12.12
N THR A 122 -15.30 -16.15 12.30
CA THR A 122 -15.65 -14.98 13.13
C THR A 122 -16.81 -15.39 14.03
N LEU A 123 -16.49 -16.24 15.00
CA LEU A 123 -17.38 -16.65 16.10
C LEU A 123 -16.73 -16.41 17.47
N ALA A 124 -15.75 -15.51 17.53
CA ALA A 124 -15.03 -15.17 18.76
C ALA A 124 -14.90 -13.65 18.96
N ASP A 125 -15.88 -12.86 18.52
CA ASP A 125 -15.94 -11.42 18.84
C ASP A 125 -17.37 -10.95 19.17
N GLN A 126 -18.16 -11.84 19.77
CA GLN A 126 -19.25 -11.45 20.67
C GLN A 126 -18.86 -11.87 22.08
N GLN A 127 -18.18 -10.98 22.80
CA GLN A 127 -18.25 -10.72 24.26
C GLN A 127 -16.93 -10.11 24.76
N ASN A 128 -16.90 -8.78 24.86
CA ASN A 128 -16.83 -8.03 26.12
C ASN A 128 -16.64 -6.53 25.86
#